data_AF-A0AAD0NJ65-F1
#
_entry.id   AF-A0AAD0NJ65-F1
#
_cell.length_a   1.000
_cell.length_b   1.000
_cell.length_c   1.000
_cell.angle_alpha   90.00
_cell.angle_beta   90.00
_cell.angle_gamma   90.00
#
_symmetry.space_group_name_H-M   'P 1'
#
loop_
_entity.id
_entity.type
_entity.pdbx_description
1 polymer ?
#
loop_
_entity_poly.entity_id
_entity_poly.type
_entity_poly.pdbx_seq_one_letter_code
_entity_poly.pdbx_strand_id
1 'polypeptide(L)'
;MDSSQTYPIRRDAVLCSLAEVPDGGLRVVLDDLRQTDPPGHWKHHVLVTFKDYPAGQLDPSALSNEELQAFGHYVLVRLLAINGCLPAEESAAERDAPLAGP
;
A
#
# COMPACT_ATOMS: atom_id res chain seq x y z
N MET A 1 -25.36 31.33 -1.14
CA MET A 1 -25.54 30.02 -0.46
C MET A 1 -24.39 29.16 -0.94
N ASP A 2 -23.37 28.99 -0.09
CA ASP A 2 -22.23 28.15 -0.41
C ASP A 2 -22.68 26.70 -0.50
N SER A 3 -22.61 26.14 -1.70
CA SER A 3 -22.68 24.70 -1.91
C SER A 3 -21.38 24.13 -1.37
N SER A 4 -21.39 23.74 -0.09
CA SER A 4 -20.31 22.94 0.49
C SER A 4 -20.34 21.57 -0.17
N GLN A 5 -19.68 21.47 -1.32
CA GLN A 5 -19.46 20.22 -2.02
C GLN A 5 -18.63 19.34 -1.10
N THR A 6 -19.32 18.44 -0.41
CA THR A 6 -18.68 17.52 0.51
C THR A 6 -18.04 16.44 -0.35
N TYR A 7 -16.73 16.54 -0.54
CA TYR A 7 -15.98 15.49 -1.23
C TYR A 7 -16.14 14.18 -0.47
N PRO A 8 -16.35 13.03 -1.16
CA PRO A 8 -16.47 11.75 -0.49
C PRO A 8 -15.16 11.46 0.25
N ILE A 9 -15.27 11.23 1.56
CA ILE A 9 -14.13 10.84 2.40
C ILE A 9 -13.74 9.41 2.03
N ARG A 10 -12.52 9.25 1.53
CA ARG A 10 -11.88 7.94 1.37
C ARG A 10 -11.61 7.35 2.75
N ARG A 11 -12.12 6.13 2.99
CA ARG A 11 -12.05 5.46 4.29
C ARG A 11 -10.87 4.49 4.37
N ASP A 12 -9.99 4.45 3.38
CA ASP A 12 -8.87 3.53 3.33
C ASP A 12 -7.55 4.29 3.41
N ALA A 13 -6.61 3.78 4.19
CA ALA A 13 -5.32 4.39 4.46
C ALA A 13 -4.19 3.35 4.46
N VAL A 14 -2.95 3.83 4.33
CA VAL A 14 -1.73 3.03 4.50
C VAL A 14 -1.02 3.50 5.77
N LEU A 15 -0.83 2.61 6.73
CA LEU A 15 -0.05 2.83 7.94
C LEU A 15 1.38 2.37 7.70
N CYS A 16 2.32 3.32 7.78
CA CYS A 16 3.74 3.02 7.78
C CYS A 16 4.22 2.81 9.22
N SER A 17 4.77 1.64 9.54
CA SER A 17 5.32 1.34 10.86
C SER A 17 6.61 0.53 10.77
N LEU A 18 7.28 0.36 11.90
CA LEU A 18 8.49 -0.44 12.02
C LEU A 18 8.23 -1.63 12.94
N ALA A 19 8.74 -2.79 12.54
CA ALA A 19 8.78 -3.99 13.39
C ALA A 19 10.23 -4.43 13.59
N GLU A 20 10.58 -4.80 14.82
CA GLU A 20 11.88 -5.41 15.10
C GLU A 20 11.92 -6.85 14.57
N VAL A 21 13.06 -7.25 13.98
CA VAL A 21 13.34 -8.64 13.59
C VAL A 21 14.42 -9.25 14.50
N PRO A 22 14.51 -10.59 14.62
CA PRO A 22 15.33 -11.25 15.65
C PRO A 22 16.80 -10.82 15.74
N ASP A 23 17.40 -10.37 14.63
CA ASP A 23 18.80 -9.93 14.58
C ASP A 23 19.01 -8.43 14.89
N GLY A 24 18.00 -7.76 15.46
CA GLY A 24 18.03 -6.33 15.76
C GLY A 24 17.86 -5.43 14.53
N GLY A 25 17.49 -6.02 13.39
CA GLY A 25 17.07 -5.28 12.20
C GLY A 25 15.67 -4.68 12.35
N LEU A 26 15.30 -3.86 11.38
CA LEU A 26 14.00 -3.20 11.30
C LEU A 26 13.31 -3.56 9.98
N ARG A 27 12.06 -4.00 10.07
CA ARG A 27 11.16 -4.20 8.94
C ARG A 27 10.25 -2.99 8.78
N VAL A 28 10.21 -2.42 7.59
CA VAL A 28 9.22 -1.39 7.23
C VAL A 28 7.92 -2.10 6.83
N VAL A 29 6.85 -1.81 7.57
CA VAL A 29 5.51 -2.35 7.38
C VAL A 29 4.59 -1.26 6.81
N LEU A 30 3.75 -1.62 5.85
CA LEU A 30 2.82 -0.77 5.12
C LEU A 30 1.40 -1.38 5.16
N ASP A 31 0.82 -1.39 6.36
CA ASP A 31 -0.50 -1.99 6.60
C ASP A 31 -1.59 -1.18 5.94
N ASP A 32 -2.53 -1.88 5.31
CA ASP A 32 -3.77 -1.26 4.88
C ASP A 32 -4.73 -1.17 6.06
N LEU A 33 -5.32 0.01 6.22
CA LEU A 33 -6.30 0.31 7.23
C LEU A 33 -7.61 0.74 6.59
N ARG A 34 -8.71 0.38 7.24
CA ARG A 34 -10.03 0.90 6.92
C ARG A 34 -10.63 1.62 8.12
N GLN A 35 -11.12 2.83 7.90
CA GLN A 35 -11.79 3.62 8.91
C GLN A 35 -13.12 2.96 9.27
N THR A 36 -13.33 2.74 10.56
CA THR A 36 -14.58 2.25 11.11
C THR A 36 -15.49 3.41 11.50
N ASP A 37 -16.76 3.12 11.75
CA ASP A 37 -17.64 4.06 12.44
C ASP A 37 -17.53 3.81 13.96
N PRO A 38 -17.30 4.83 14.82
CA PRO A 38 -17.21 6.26 14.52
C PRO A 38 -15.86 6.70 13.92
N PRO A 39 -15.80 7.87 13.24
CA PRO A 39 -14.59 8.39 12.62
C PRO A 39 -13.40 8.48 13.59
N GLY A 40 -12.19 8.30 13.05
CA GLY A 40 -10.94 8.33 13.82
C GLY A 40 -10.48 6.95 14.33
N HIS A 41 -11.34 5.93 14.28
CA HIS A 41 -10.95 4.55 14.53
C HIS A 41 -10.61 3.83 13.24
N TRP A 42 -9.51 3.08 13.26
CA TRP A 42 -9.01 2.33 12.12
C TRP A 42 -8.93 0.86 12.46
N LYS A 43 -9.39 0.02 11.53
CA LYS A 43 -9.24 -1.43 11.62
C LYS A 43 -8.21 -1.88 10.60
N HIS A 44 -7.28 -2.72 11.05
CA HIS A 44 -6.35 -3.41 10.15
C HIS A 44 -7.12 -4.23 9.11
N HIS A 45 -6.69 -4.11 7.86
CA HIS A 45 -7.27 -4.81 6.72
C HIS A 45 -6.27 -5.82 6.12
N VAL A 46 -5.08 -5.37 5.71
CA VAL A 46 -4.07 -6.21 5.06
C VAL A 46 -2.68 -5.87 5.55
N LEU A 47 -1.90 -6.90 5.92
CA LEU A 47 -0.48 -6.77 6.26
C LEU A 47 0.36 -6.78 4.99
N VAL A 48 1.17 -5.75 4.79
CA VAL A 48 2.17 -5.69 3.72
C VAL A 48 3.49 -5.18 4.25
N THR A 49 4.57 -5.81 3.82
CA THR A 49 5.93 -5.47 4.24
C THR A 49 6.68 -4.89 3.04
N PHE A 50 7.33 -3.74 3.22
CA PHE A 50 8.13 -3.12 2.18
C PHE A 50 9.51 -3.79 2.09
N LYS A 51 10.29 -3.73 3.17
CA LYS A 51 11.68 -4.18 3.19
C LYS A 51 12.19 -4.39 4.61
N ASP A 52 13.12 -5.31 4.76
CA ASP A 52 13.91 -5.52 5.97
C ASP A 52 15.26 -4.83 5.84
N TYR A 53 15.59 -4.05 6.86
CA TYR A 53 16.87 -3.37 7.01
C TYR A 53 17.65 -4.06 8.12
N PRO A 54 18.90 -4.49 7.86
CA PRO A 54 19.80 -4.93 8.91
C PRO A 54 19.99 -3.86 9.99
N ALA A 55 20.42 -4.28 11.18
CA ALA A 55 20.65 -3.39 12.31
C ALA A 55 21.57 -2.21 11.90
N GLY A 56 21.11 -0.98 12.18
CA GLY A 56 21.84 0.25 11.87
C GLY A 56 21.86 0.67 10.40
N GLN A 57 21.19 -0.05 9.48
CA GLN A 57 21.15 0.33 8.05
C GLN A 57 19.97 1.21 7.65
N LEU A 58 18.95 1.33 8.51
CA LEU A 58 17.88 2.30 8.29
C LEU A 58 18.32 3.68 8.82
N ASP A 59 19.26 4.29 8.12
CA ASP A 59 19.72 5.68 8.34
C ASP A 59 19.24 6.56 7.17
N PRO A 60 18.29 7.48 7.38
CA PRO A 60 17.77 8.35 6.32
C PRO A 60 18.84 9.17 5.59
N SER A 61 19.98 9.46 6.22
CA SER A 61 21.08 10.20 5.60
C SER A 61 21.94 9.34 4.67
N ALA A 62 21.87 8.02 4.80
CA ALA A 62 22.63 7.05 4.02
C ALA A 62 21.79 6.32 2.97
N LEU A 63 20.46 6.43 3.01
CA LEU A 63 19.58 5.86 1.99
C LEU A 63 19.80 6.55 0.64
N SER A 64 19.86 5.76 -0.43
CA SER A 64 19.96 6.31 -1.78
C SER A 64 18.65 6.97 -2.21
N ASN A 65 18.73 7.87 -3.18
CA ASN A 65 17.54 8.49 -3.77
C ASN A 65 16.61 7.45 -4.39
N GLU A 66 17.14 6.40 -5.00
CA GLU A 66 16.38 5.31 -5.58
C GLU A 66 15.56 4.57 -4.51
N GLU A 67 16.16 4.32 -3.34
CA GLU A 67 15.47 3.67 -2.22
C GLU A 67 14.32 4.54 -1.69
N LEU A 68 14.57 5.84 -1.51
CA LEU A 68 13.56 6.79 -1.06
C LEU A 68 12.41 6.93 -2.07
N GLN A 69 12.74 6.96 -3.37
CA GLN A 69 11.76 6.98 -4.45
C GLN A 69 10.94 5.69 -4.49
N ALA A 70 11.59 4.53 -4.33
CA ALA A 70 10.91 3.24 -4.28
C ALA A 70 9.92 3.17 -3.12
N PHE A 71 10.31 3.65 -1.92
CA PHE A 71 9.41 3.73 -0.78
C PHE A 71 8.20 4.63 -1.06
N GLY A 72 8.43 5.87 -1.55
CA GLY A 72 7.35 6.79 -1.88
C GLY A 72 6.42 6.27 -2.97
N HIS A 73 6.98 5.64 -4.01
CA HIS A 73 6.22 5.01 -5.08
C HIS A 73 5.33 3.88 -4.53
N TYR A 74 5.88 3.02 -3.67
CA TYR A 74 5.14 1.91 -3.08
C TYR A 74 3.93 2.40 -2.26
N VAL A 75 4.13 3.43 -1.42
CA VAL A 75 3.04 4.04 -0.63
C VAL A 75 1.94 4.61 -1.54
N LEU A 76 2.31 5.33 -2.60
CA LEU A 76 1.35 5.91 -3.54
C LEU A 76 0.55 4.83 -4.29
N VAL A 77 1.22 3.81 -4.81
CA VAL A 77 0.55 2.71 -5.52
C VAL A 77 -0.42 1.98 -4.59
N ARG A 78 -0.03 1.71 -3.34
CA ARG A 78 -0.89 1.07 -2.33
C ARG A 78 -2.13 1.91 -2.02
N LEU A 79 -1.94 3.21 -1.76
CA LEU A 79 -3.05 4.13 -1.52
C LEU A 79 -4.03 4.18 -2.71
N LEU A 80 -3.51 4.22 -3.94
CA LEU A 80 -4.34 4.20 -5.14
C LEU A 80 -5.07 2.85 -5.29
N ALA A 81 -4.38 1.74 -5.05
CA ALA A 81 -4.94 0.39 -5.16
C ALA A 81 -6.09 0.18 -4.18
N ILE A 82 -5.88 0.44 -2.89
CA ILE A 82 -6.91 0.20 -1.88
C ILE A 82 -8.11 1.14 -2.02
N ASN A 83 -7.89 2.32 -2.59
CA ASN A 83 -8.97 3.26 -2.89
C ASN A 83 -9.65 3.02 -4.25
N GLY A 84 -9.29 1.95 -4.97
CA GLY A 84 -9.88 1.62 -6.27
C GLY A 84 -9.62 2.69 -7.34
N CYS A 85 -8.49 3.41 -7.23
CA CYS A 85 -8.08 4.47 -8.14
C CYS A 85 -7.12 3.98 -9.24
N LEU A 86 -6.64 2.74 -9.14
CA LEU A 86 -5.89 2.13 -10.23
C LEU A 86 -6.87 1.64 -11.30
N PRO A 87 -6.51 1.75 -12.59
CA PRO A 87 -7.31 1.14 -13.65
C PRO A 87 -7.48 -0.34 -13.32
N ALA A 88 -8.68 -0.89 -13.55
CA ALA A 88 -8.80 -2.32 -13.68
C ALA A 88 -7.85 -2.72 -14.79
N GLU A 89 -6.84 -3.54 -14.49
CA GLU A 89 -6.20 -4.33 -15.53
C GLU A 89 -7.37 -4.95 -16.30
N GLU A 90 -7.54 -4.58 -17.58
CA GLU A 90 -8.37 -5.37 -18.48
C GLU A 90 -7.75 -6.76 -18.42
N SER A 91 -8.29 -7.61 -17.54
CA SER A 91 -7.95 -9.01 -17.53
C SER A 91 -8.21 -9.43 -18.96
N ALA A 92 -7.18 -9.90 -19.66
CA ALA A 92 -7.31 -10.46 -20.99
C ALA A 92 -8.23 -11.69 -20.90
N ALA A 93 -9.53 -11.42 -20.84
CA ALA A 93 -10.59 -12.36 -21.06
C ALA A 93 -10.57 -12.62 -22.57
N GLU A 94 -9.97 -13.76 -22.90
CA GLU A 94 -10.20 -14.63 -24.06
C GLU A 94 -8.88 -15.17 -24.62
N ARG A 95 -8.28 -16.09 -23.87
CA ARG A 95 -7.48 -17.19 -24.44
C ARG A 95 -8.00 -18.53 -23.93
N ASP A 96 -9.31 -18.72 -23.96
CA ASP A 96 -9.92 -20.04 -24.07
C ASP A 96 -10.43 -20.21 -25.51
N ALA A 97 -9.48 -20.34 -26.45
CA ALA A 97 -9.80 -21.03 -27.68
C ALA A 97 -9.91 -22.52 -27.32
N PRO A 98 -11.04 -23.19 -27.58
CA PRO A 98 -11.08 -24.63 -27.41
C PRO A 98 -10.05 -25.23 -28.37
N LEU A 99 -9.11 -26.00 -27.80
CA LEU A 99 -8.26 -26.89 -28.59
C LEU A 99 -9.20 -27.85 -29.33
N ALA A 100 -9.47 -27.57 -30.60
CA ALA A 100 -10.03 -28.54 -31.51
C ALA A 100 -9.00 -29.67 -31.61
N GLY A 101 -9.27 -30.76 -30.89
CA GLY A 101 -8.55 -32.03 -31.05
C GLY A 101 -8.88 -32.66 -32.41
N PRO A 102 -8.02 -33.60 -32.85
CA PRO A 102 -8.02 -34.15 -34.22
C PRO A 102 -9.27 -34.96 -34.58
#